data_AF-A0A353C5X5-F1
#
_entry.id   AF-A0A353C5X5-F1
#
_cell.length_a   1.000
_cell.length_b   1.000
_cell.length_c   1.000
_cell.angle_alpha   90.00
_cell.angle_beta   90.00
_cell.angle_gamma   90.00
#
_symmetry.space_group_name_H-M   'P 1'
#
loop_
_entity.id
_entity.type
_entity.pdbx_description
1 polymer ?
#
loop_
_entity_poly.entity_id
_entity_poly.type
_entity_poly.pdbx_seq_one_letter_code
_entity_poly.pdbx_strand_id
1 'polypeptide(L)'
;MPMMTAHGGGGMLTTIGDWLKWNAMLDAKTWNASLADSLETQGVLNNGQKISYALGLGINSYKGNKQVAHSGGTAGYRTFLARFPDKKL
;
A
#
# COMPACT_ATOMS: atom_id res chain seq x y z
N MET A 1 7.73 8.42 21.86
CA MET A 1 7.86 6.95 21.68
C MET A 1 6.80 6.50 20.69
N PRO A 2 7.11 5.65 19.69
CA PRO A 2 6.10 5.10 18.78
C PRO A 2 5.03 4.33 19.57
N MET A 3 3.76 4.45 19.14
CA MET A 3 2.62 3.73 19.72
C MET A 3 2.66 2.26 19.32
N MET A 4 3.46 1.45 20.03
CA MET A 4 3.62 0.02 19.73
C MET A 4 2.45 -0.86 20.15
N THR A 5 1.48 -0.30 20.90
CA THR A 5 0.24 -0.98 21.29
C THR A 5 -0.88 -0.84 20.24
N ALA A 6 -0.63 -0.13 19.14
CA ALA A 6 -1.59 -0.04 18.05
C ALA A 6 -1.58 -1.34 17.22
N HIS A 7 -2.77 -1.80 16.84
CA HIS A 7 -2.97 -2.98 16.01
C HIS A 7 -3.88 -2.67 14.83
N GLY A 8 -3.62 -3.27 13.67
CA GLY A 8 -4.37 -3.04 12.44
C GLY A 8 -4.02 -1.71 11.75
N GLY A 9 -4.38 -0.57 12.35
CA GLY A 9 -4.17 0.76 11.76
C GLY A 9 -2.74 1.31 11.85
N GLY A 10 -1.83 0.60 12.52
CA GLY A 10 -0.44 1.03 12.75
C GLY A 10 0.31 0.07 13.66
N GLY A 11 1.39 0.55 14.29
CA GLY A 11 2.20 -0.21 15.26
C GLY A 11 3.35 -1.02 14.65
N MET A 12 3.44 -1.11 13.32
CA MET A 12 4.55 -1.79 12.64
C MET A 12 5.83 -0.94 12.69
N LEU A 13 6.93 -1.58 13.11
CA LEU A 13 8.29 -1.06 12.97
C LEU A 13 9.02 -1.87 11.91
N THR A 14 9.72 -1.19 11.01
CA THR A 14 10.34 -1.83 9.84
C THR A 14 11.43 -0.93 9.26
N THR A 15 12.13 -1.41 8.23
CA THR A 15 13.18 -0.70 7.52
C THR A 15 12.78 -0.47 6.06
N ILE A 16 13.47 0.46 5.39
CA ILE A 16 13.29 0.65 3.93
C ILE A 16 13.60 -0.64 3.18
N GLY A 17 14.64 -1.38 3.57
CA GLY A 17 15.03 -2.64 2.92
C GLY A 17 13.95 -3.71 2.98
N ASP A 18 13.24 -3.82 4.10
CA ASP A 18 12.14 -4.79 4.23
C ASP A 18 10.90 -4.36 3.43
N TRP A 19 10.61 -3.06 3.38
CA TRP A 19 9.57 -2.53 2.49
C TRP A 19 9.85 -2.74 1.01
N LEU A 20 11.11 -2.62 0.57
CA LEU A 20 11.47 -2.91 -0.82
C LEU A 20 11.29 -4.39 -1.17
N LYS A 21 11.61 -5.31 -0.24
CA LYS A 21 11.31 -6.75 -0.42
C LYS A 21 9.81 -7.02 -0.51
N TRP A 22 9.03 -6.37 0.36
CA TRP A 22 7.56 -6.46 0.33
C TRP A 22 6.98 -5.99 -1.01
N ASN A 23 7.43 -4.83 -1.50
CA ASN A 23 7.00 -4.29 -2.79
C ASN A 23 7.37 -5.22 -3.96
N ALA A 24 8.62 -5.71 -3.98
CA ALA A 24 9.08 -6.63 -5.01
C ALA A 24 8.26 -7.94 -5.03
N MET A 25 7.89 -8.47 -3.86
CA MET A 25 7.04 -9.65 -3.74
C MET A 25 5.63 -9.39 -4.31
N LEU A 26 5.04 -8.23 -4.02
CA LEU A 26 3.72 -7.86 -4.54
C LEU A 26 3.73 -7.71 -6.06
N ASP A 27 4.74 -7.03 -6.62
CA ASP A 27 4.86 -6.83 -8.07
C ASP A 27 5.12 -8.14 -8.82
N ALA A 28 6.00 -8.98 -8.27
CA ALA A 28 6.31 -10.29 -8.85
C ALA A 28 5.21 -11.33 -8.58
N LYS A 29 4.23 -11.02 -7.71
CA LYS A 29 3.16 -11.91 -7.27
C LYS A 29 3.65 -13.28 -6.77
N THR A 30 4.87 -13.32 -6.22
CA THR A 30 5.58 -14.58 -5.95
C THR A 30 5.06 -15.34 -4.75
N TRP A 31 4.39 -14.65 -3.81
CA TRP A 31 3.78 -15.34 -2.67
C TRP A 31 2.38 -15.86 -3.00
N ASN A 32 1.50 -14.98 -3.49
CA ASN A 32 0.14 -15.34 -3.88
C ASN A 32 -0.42 -14.26 -4.83
N ALA A 33 -0.66 -14.64 -6.09
CA ALA A 33 -1.19 -13.72 -7.09
C ALA A 33 -2.59 -13.19 -6.75
N SER A 34 -3.48 -14.04 -6.22
CA SER A 34 -4.83 -13.64 -5.83
C SER A 34 -4.80 -12.64 -4.66
N LEU A 35 -3.89 -12.82 -3.71
CA LEU A 35 -3.67 -11.84 -2.64
C LEU A 35 -3.23 -10.49 -3.21
N ALA A 36 -2.20 -10.47 -4.05
CA ALA A 36 -1.69 -9.24 -4.66
C ALA A 36 -2.78 -8.50 -5.47
N ASP A 37 -3.59 -9.25 -6.25
CA ASP A 37 -4.69 -8.69 -7.02
C ASP A 37 -5.82 -8.14 -6.13
N SER A 38 -6.15 -8.83 -5.04
CA SER A 38 -7.17 -8.37 -4.09
C SER A 38 -6.76 -7.07 -3.39
N LEU A 39 -5.48 -6.91 -3.05
CA LEU A 39 -4.96 -5.71 -2.40
C LEU A 39 -5.11 -4.45 -3.26
N GLU A 40 -5.10 -4.60 -4.59
CA GLU A 40 -5.22 -3.49 -5.54
C GLU A 40 -6.62 -3.33 -6.14
N THR A 41 -7.55 -4.21 -5.79
CA THR A 41 -8.94 -4.12 -6.24
C THR A 41 -9.64 -2.99 -5.49
N GLN A 42 -9.87 -1.87 -6.19
CA GLN A 42 -10.55 -0.69 -5.66
C GLN A 42 -11.97 -1.02 -5.17
N GLY A 43 -12.33 -0.46 -4.01
CA GLY A 43 -13.66 -0.62 -3.43
C GLY A 43 -14.75 0.04 -4.28
N VAL A 44 -15.95 -0.52 -4.18
CA VAL A 44 -17.18 0.04 -4.74
C VAL A 44 -18.14 0.31 -3.60
N LEU A 45 -18.60 1.55 -3.48
CA LEU A 45 -19.55 1.97 -2.45
C LEU A 45 -20.96 1.46 -2.76
N ASN A 46 -21.86 1.51 -1.77
CA ASN A 46 -23.25 1.05 -1.91
C ASN A 46 -24.05 1.75 -3.02
N ASN A 47 -23.59 2.92 -3.48
CA ASN A 47 -24.18 3.67 -4.60
C ASN A 47 -23.55 3.33 -5.97
N GLY A 48 -22.69 2.32 -6.05
CA GLY A 48 -21.98 1.91 -7.26
C GLY A 48 -20.72 2.72 -7.59
N GLN A 49 -20.38 3.73 -6.79
CA GLN A 49 -19.19 4.54 -7.02
C GLN A 49 -17.91 3.75 -6.69
N LYS A 50 -17.01 3.64 -7.67
CA LYS A 50 -15.66 3.11 -7.49
C LYS A 50 -14.75 4.20 -6.89
N ILE A 51 -14.02 3.88 -5.82
CA ILE A 51 -13.15 4.83 -5.10
C ILE A 51 -11.67 4.54 -5.33
N SER A 52 -10.80 5.53 -5.09
CA SER A 52 -9.33 5.40 -5.19
C SER A 52 -8.68 4.66 -4.01
N TYR A 53 -9.44 3.83 -3.28
CA TYR A 53 -8.96 3.09 -2.13
C TYR A 53 -9.34 1.61 -2.25
N ALA A 54 -8.43 0.74 -1.83
CA ALA A 54 -8.59 -0.71 -1.83
C ALA A 54 -8.38 -1.25 -0.40
N LEU A 55 -7.88 -2.47 -0.25
CA LEU A 55 -7.64 -3.11 1.04
C LEU A 55 -6.40 -2.53 1.75
N GLY A 56 -6.51 -1.27 2.20
CA GLY A 56 -5.42 -0.58 2.90
C GLY A 56 -4.40 0.09 1.97
N LEU A 57 -4.74 0.29 0.69
CA LEU A 57 -3.88 0.92 -0.31
C LEU A 57 -4.65 2.00 -1.08
N GLY A 58 -4.01 3.14 -1.30
CA GLY A 58 -4.46 4.15 -2.24
C GLY A 58 -4.05 3.79 -3.67
N ILE A 59 -5.02 3.81 -4.59
CA ILE A 59 -4.85 3.52 -6.02
C ILE A 59 -5.15 4.80 -6.80
N ASN A 60 -4.10 5.50 -7.21
CA ASN A 60 -4.17 6.82 -7.84
C ASN A 60 -3.36 6.87 -9.14
N SER A 61 -3.42 8.01 -9.83
CA SER A 61 -2.51 8.34 -10.92
C SER A 61 -1.58 9.47 -10.50
N TYR A 62 -0.26 9.27 -10.67
CA TYR A 62 0.73 10.30 -10.44
C TYR A 62 1.55 10.51 -11.71
N LYS A 63 1.46 11.73 -12.26
CA LYS A 63 2.07 12.10 -13.56
C LYS A 63 1.72 11.10 -14.68
N GLY A 64 0.47 10.64 -14.71
CA GLY A 64 -0.03 9.69 -15.71
C GLY A 64 0.34 8.21 -15.47
N ASN A 65 1.04 7.88 -14.37
CA ASN A 65 1.38 6.49 -14.05
C ASN A 65 0.51 5.98 -12.90
N LYS A 66 0.09 4.71 -12.98
CA LYS A 66 -0.60 4.03 -11.88
C LYS A 66 0.31 4.05 -10.64
N GLN A 67 -0.19 4.60 -9.55
CA GLN A 67 0.47 4.64 -8.25
C GLN A 67 -0.34 3.82 -7.25
N VAL A 68 0.34 2.88 -6.59
CA VAL A 68 -0.20 2.10 -5.47
C VAL A 68 0.59 2.48 -4.23
N ALA A 69 -0.04 3.12 -3.26
CA ALA A 69 0.68 3.74 -2.15
C ALA A 69 -0.07 3.73 -0.82
N HIS A 70 0.68 3.91 0.27
CA HIS A 70 0.11 4.25 1.56
C HIS A 70 1.09 5.13 2.35
N SER A 71 0.53 6.07 3.13
CA SER A 71 1.29 6.90 4.05
C SER A 71 1.20 6.38 5.48
N GLY A 72 2.19 6.66 6.31
CA GLY A 72 2.16 6.38 7.74
C GLY A 72 2.55 7.61 8.56
N GLY A 73 1.98 7.75 9.75
CA GLY A 73 2.31 8.81 10.67
C GLY A 73 2.04 8.41 12.11
N THR A 74 3.07 8.46 12.96
CA THR A 74 2.92 8.25 14.41
C THR A 74 4.09 8.86 15.17
N ALA A 75 3.81 9.50 16.32
CA ALA A 75 4.81 9.94 17.31
C ALA A 75 6.17 10.45 16.76
N GLY A 76 6.13 11.39 15.82
CA GLY A 76 7.32 12.01 15.22
C GLY A 76 7.85 11.33 13.94
N TYR A 77 7.35 10.14 13.60
CA TYR A 77 7.65 9.45 12.34
C TYR A 77 6.61 9.80 11.27
N ARG A 78 7.09 10.01 10.04
CA ARG A 78 6.27 10.12 8.84
C ARG A 78 6.89 9.26 7.75
N THR A 79 6.04 8.54 7.03
CA THR A 79 6.45 7.63 5.98
C THR A 79 5.50 7.71 4.79
N PHE A 80 6.04 7.39 3.63
CA PHE A 80 5.28 7.21 2.40
C PHE A 80 5.96 6.13 1.58
N LEU A 81 5.20 5.11 1.19
CA LEU A 81 5.68 4.04 0.31
C LEU A 81 4.75 3.99 -0.90
N ALA A 82 5.34 3.98 -2.09
CA ALA A 82 4.61 3.88 -3.35
C ALA A 82 5.28 2.84 -4.25
N ARG A 83 4.44 2.18 -5.05
CA ARG A 83 4.82 1.36 -6.22
C ARG A 83 4.22 1.97 -7.48
N PHE A 84 4.93 1.80 -8.57
CA PHE A 84 4.52 2.10 -9.94
C PHE A 84 4.67 0.83 -10.78
N PRO A 85 3.70 -0.10 -10.71
CA PRO A 85 3.84 -1.44 -11.30
C PRO A 85 4.19 -1.42 -12.79
N ASP A 86 3.60 -0.48 -13.55
CA ASP A 86 3.84 -0.33 -14.99
C ASP A 86 5.28 0.10 -15.34
N LYS A 87 6.00 0.66 -14.37
CA LYS A 87 7.39 1.10 -14.50
C LYS A 87 8.38 0.20 -13.78
N LYS A 88 7.89 -0.77 -13.00
CA LYS A 88 8.71 -1.61 -12.09
C LYS A 88 9.55 -0.74 -11.14
N LEU A 89 8.92 0.26 -10.53
CA LEU A 89 9.51 1.20 -9.58
C LEU A 89 8.77 1.20 -8.24
#